data_AF-A0A0Q1G5Z1-F1
#
_entry.id   AF-A0A0Q1G5Z1-F1
#
_cell.length_a   1.000
_cell.length_b   1.000
_cell.length_c   1.000
_cell.angle_alpha   90.00
_cell.angle_beta   90.00
_cell.angle_gamma   90.00
#
_symmetry.space_group_name_H-M   'P 1'
#
loop_
_entity.id
_entity.type
_entity.pdbx_description
1 polymer ?
#
loop_
_entity_poly.entity_id
_entity_poly.type
_entity_poly.pdbx_seq_one_letter_code
_entity_poly.pdbx_strand_id
1 'polypeptide(L)'
;MTTITVVAHCLLDPETRLADLRPIDFRPEPPLIQLLCPEAGHLGLDRWAVTKNQIDIPSYRRYCREIFLHHADLIEQFSKKGYEIEVVGVEGSPSCGINSTTSGYTGG
;
A
#
# COMPACT_ATOMS: atom_id res chain seq x y z
N MET A 1 -2.78 -16.13 -19.92
CA MET A 1 -2.37 -16.15 -18.50
C MET A 1 -3.17 -15.05 -17.82
N THR A 2 -3.84 -15.33 -16.70
CA THR A 2 -4.66 -14.31 -16.03
C THR A 2 -3.78 -13.58 -15.01
N THR A 3 -3.75 -12.25 -15.10
CA THR A 3 -3.01 -11.39 -14.18
C THR A 3 -3.96 -10.87 -13.11
N ILE A 4 -3.54 -10.92 -11.85
CA ILE A 4 -4.25 -10.34 -10.71
C ILE A 4 -3.46 -9.11 -10.26
N THR A 5 -4.12 -7.95 -10.26
CA THR A 5 -3.50 -6.69 -9.85
C THR A 5 -3.70 -6.47 -8.35
N VAL A 6 -2.62 -6.49 -7.58
CA VAL A 6 -2.59 -6.13 -6.16
C VAL A 6 -2.35 -4.63 -6.04
N VAL A 7 -3.30 -3.89 -5.47
CA VAL A 7 -3.30 -2.42 -5.53
C VAL A 7 -3.25 -1.79 -4.15
N ALA A 8 -2.53 -0.67 -4.02
CA ALA A 8 -2.55 0.14 -2.81
C ALA A 8 -3.96 0.71 -2.55
N HIS A 9 -4.38 0.75 -1.28
CA HIS A 9 -5.71 1.20 -0.88
C HIS A 9 -6.12 2.54 -1.52
N CYS A 10 -5.25 3.55 -1.41
CA CYS A 10 -5.53 4.92 -1.80
C CYS A 10 -5.67 5.16 -3.31
N LEU A 11 -5.39 4.15 -4.13
CA LEU A 11 -5.68 4.18 -5.56
C LEU A 11 -7.15 3.89 -5.87
N LEU A 12 -7.85 3.16 -5.00
CA LEU A 12 -9.27 2.83 -5.15
C LEU A 12 -10.17 3.52 -4.11
N ASP A 13 -9.61 3.92 -2.97
CA ASP A 13 -10.29 4.73 -1.95
C ASP A 13 -9.44 5.97 -1.59
N PRO A 14 -9.65 7.10 -2.28
CA PRO A 14 -8.90 8.32 -2.05
C PRO A 14 -8.99 8.86 -0.62
N GLU A 15 -10.01 8.50 0.17
CA GLU A 15 -10.20 8.97 1.55
C GLU A 15 -9.13 8.42 2.50
N THR A 16 -8.42 7.35 2.10
CA THR A 16 -7.27 6.81 2.86
C THR A 16 -5.94 7.54 2.59
N ARG A 17 -5.94 8.50 1.66
CA ARG A 17 -4.78 9.32 1.30
C ARG A 17 -4.67 10.52 2.27
N LEU A 18 -3.49 11.14 2.32
CA LEU A 18 -3.32 12.43 2.97
C LEU A 18 -4.26 13.47 2.33
N ALA A 19 -4.97 14.24 3.16
CA ALA A 19 -6.01 15.18 2.73
C ALA A 19 -5.51 16.23 1.71
N ASP A 20 -4.25 16.67 1.83
CA ASP A 20 -3.67 17.69 0.96
C ASP A 20 -3.21 17.15 -0.40
N LEU A 21 -3.26 15.83 -0.61
CA LEU A 21 -2.83 15.23 -1.86
C LEU A 21 -4.01 14.97 -2.79
N ARG A 22 -3.87 15.40 -4.04
CA ARG A 22 -4.85 15.10 -5.09
C ARG A 22 -5.01 13.59 -5.29
N PRO A 23 -6.25 13.11 -5.53
CA PRO A 23 -6.49 11.74 -5.95
C PRO A 23 -5.75 11.41 -7.25
N ILE A 24 -5.39 10.14 -7.40
CA ILE A 24 -4.79 9.62 -8.63
C ILE A 24 -5.92 8.98 -9.44
N ASP A 25 -6.09 9.38 -10.71
CA ASP A 25 -7.03 8.70 -11.60
C ASP A 25 -6.45 7.34 -11.99
N PHE A 26 -6.91 6.31 -11.30
CA PHE A 26 -6.50 4.92 -11.51
C PHE A 26 -7.75 4.03 -11.55
N ARG A 27 -7.95 3.36 -12.69
CA ARG A 27 -9.16 2.58 -12.97
C ARG A 27 -8.76 1.18 -13.45
N PRO A 28 -8.35 0.27 -12.55
CA PRO A 28 -8.01 -1.08 -12.93
C PRO A 28 -9.27 -1.88 -13.22
N GLU A 29 -9.14 -2.89 -14.07
CA GLU A 29 -10.19 -3.88 -14.27
C GLU A 29 -9.90 -5.12 -13.41
N PRO A 30 -10.94 -5.85 -12.94
CA PRO A 30 -10.74 -7.13 -12.26
C PRO A 30 -10.07 -8.17 -13.17
N PRO A 31 -9.33 -9.14 -12.60
CA PRO A 31 -9.25 -9.44 -11.17
C PRO A 31 -8.22 -8.60 -10.41
N LEU A 32 -8.59 -8.14 -9.21
CA LEU A 32 -7.72 -7.31 -8.36
C LEU A 32 -7.81 -7.70 -6.88
N ILE A 33 -6.77 -7.37 -6.13
CA ILE A 33 -6.70 -7.48 -4.66
C ILE A 33 -6.35 -6.10 -4.13
N GLN A 34 -7.26 -5.47 -3.39
CA GLN A 34 -6.98 -4.19 -2.73
C GLN A 34 -6.32 -4.44 -1.37
N LEU A 35 -5.13 -3.89 -1.16
CA LEU A 35 -4.44 -3.94 0.13
C LEU A 35 -4.95 -2.84 1.06
N LEU A 36 -4.93 -3.10 2.38
CA LEU A 36 -5.17 -2.08 3.40
C LEU A 36 -4.08 -1.00 3.38
N CYS A 37 -4.43 0.25 3.73
CA CYS A 37 -3.45 1.32 3.87
C CYS A 37 -2.77 1.19 5.24
N PRO A 38 -1.48 0.87 5.29
CA PRO A 38 -0.81 0.67 6.57
C PRO A 38 -0.66 2.01 7.32
N GLU A 39 -0.47 3.12 6.61
CA GLU A 39 -0.33 4.44 7.22
C GLU A 39 -1.65 4.89 7.85
N ALA A 40 -2.77 4.77 7.13
CA ALA A 40 -4.08 5.16 7.65
C ALA A 40 -4.48 4.32 8.88
N GLY A 41 -4.25 3.01 8.84
CA GLY A 41 -4.63 2.15 9.96
C GLY A 41 -3.66 2.21 11.16
N HIS A 42 -2.40 2.59 10.97
CA HIS A 42 -1.44 2.72 12.07
C HIS A 42 -1.36 4.13 12.66
N LEU A 43 -1.42 5.16 11.81
CA LEU A 43 -1.23 6.56 12.18
C LEU A 43 -2.55 7.35 12.24
N GLY A 44 -3.64 6.79 11.72
CA GLY A 44 -4.94 7.45 11.61
C GLY A 44 -5.13 8.19 10.28
N LEU A 45 -6.37 8.63 10.03
CA LEU A 45 -6.74 9.40 8.85
C LEU A 45 -6.31 10.88 8.98
N ASP A 46 -6.32 11.44 10.19
CA ASP A 46 -5.89 12.80 10.48
C ASP A 46 -4.35 12.96 10.57
N ARG A 47 -3.61 12.01 10.00
CA ARG A 47 -2.14 12.03 10.00
C ARG A 47 -1.60 13.10 9.06
N TRP A 48 -0.36 13.48 9.28
CA TRP A 48 0.44 14.33 8.41
C TRP A 48 1.41 13.47 7.56
N ALA A 49 2.13 14.12 6.64
CA ALA A 49 3.10 13.44 5.80
C ALA A 49 4.25 12.84 6.64
N VAL A 50 4.61 11.59 6.34
CA VAL A 50 5.70 10.87 7.00
C VAL A 50 6.66 10.28 5.97
N THR A 51 7.92 10.11 6.35
CA THR A 51 8.94 9.45 5.54
C THR A 51 9.16 8.01 5.98
N LYS A 52 9.80 7.21 5.13
CA LYS A 52 10.19 5.85 5.49
C LYS A 52 11.05 5.81 6.77
N ASN A 53 11.97 6.76 6.94
CA ASN A 53 12.84 6.84 8.11
C ASN A 53 12.07 7.02 9.43
N GLN A 54 10.90 7.66 9.40
CA GLN A 54 10.09 7.92 10.59
C GLN A 54 9.24 6.72 10.99
N ILE A 55 8.73 5.96 10.02
CA ILE A 55 7.78 4.86 10.27
C ILE A 55 8.41 3.48 10.18
N ASP A 56 9.61 3.33 9.64
CA ASP A 56 10.30 2.05 9.51
C ASP A 56 10.88 1.55 10.84
N ILE A 57 9.98 1.29 11.78
CA ILE A 57 10.28 0.85 13.16
C ILE A 57 9.67 -0.53 13.42
N PRO A 58 10.16 -1.28 14.43
CA PRO A 58 9.70 -2.64 14.69
C PRO A 58 8.19 -2.77 14.96
N SER A 59 7.54 -1.78 15.57
CA SER A 59 6.08 -1.79 15.78
C SER A 59 5.32 -1.70 14.46
N TYR A 60 5.70 -0.78 13.58
CA TYR A 60 5.08 -0.60 12.27
C TYR A 60 5.26 -1.83 11.38
N ARG A 61 6.48 -2.41 11.34
CA ARG A 61 6.73 -3.66 10.60
C ARG A 61 5.89 -4.83 11.10
N ARG A 62 5.65 -4.95 12.41
CA ARG A 62 4.76 -5.97 12.96
C ARG A 62 3.32 -5.75 12.53
N TYR A 63 2.84 -4.51 12.65
CA TYR A 63 1.50 -4.12 12.19
C TYR A 63 1.28 -4.43 10.70
N CYS A 64 2.23 -4.06 9.81
CA CYS A 64 2.12 -4.37 8.38
C CYS A 64 2.04 -5.89 8.10
N ARG A 65 2.79 -6.71 8.84
CA ARG A 65 2.72 -8.17 8.68
C ARG A 65 1.37 -8.73 9.10
N GLU A 66 0.78 -8.19 10.16
CA GLU A 66 -0.52 -8.61 10.68
C GLU A 66 -1.63 -8.31 9.66
N ILE A 67 -1.73 -7.07 9.18
CA ILE A 67 -2.81 -6.66 8.28
C ILE A 67 -2.72 -7.30 6.88
N PHE A 68 -1.52 -7.69 6.45
CA PHE A 68 -1.31 -8.31 5.14
C PHE A 68 -1.25 -9.83 5.15
N LEU A 69 -1.34 -10.48 6.32
CA LEU A 69 -1.21 -11.93 6.43
C LEU A 69 -2.18 -12.68 5.48
N HIS A 70 -3.47 -12.38 5.58
CA HIS A 70 -4.48 -13.03 4.73
C HIS A 70 -4.37 -12.68 3.25
N HIS A 71 -3.90 -11.47 2.93
CA HIS A 71 -3.63 -11.07 1.54
C HIS A 71 -2.46 -11.88 0.97
N ALA A 72 -1.38 -12.06 1.75
CA ALA A 72 -0.22 -12.83 1.37
C ALA A 72 -0.57 -14.31 1.14
N ASP A 73 -1.36 -14.91 2.04
CA ASP A 73 -1.84 -16.30 1.91
C ASP A 73 -2.66 -16.50 0.62
N LEU A 74 -3.48 -15.51 0.27
CA LEU A 74 -4.31 -15.56 -0.93
C LEU A 74 -3.48 -15.37 -2.21
N ILE A 75 -2.57 -14.40 -2.21
CA ILE A 75 -1.64 -14.15 -3.32
C ILE A 75 -0.77 -15.39 -3.59
N GLU A 76 -0.29 -16.05 -2.54
CA GLU A 76 0.48 -17.29 -2.67
C GLU A 76 -0.36 -18.41 -3.33
N GLN A 77 -1.61 -18.56 -2.92
CA GLN A 77 -2.52 -19.54 -3.54
C GLN A 77 -2.82 -19.24 -5.01
N PHE A 78 -3.00 -17.98 -5.38
CA PHE A 78 -3.16 -17.59 -6.78
C PHE A 78 -1.89 -17.86 -7.58
N SER A 79 -0.71 -17.49 -7.06
CA SER A 79 0.56 -17.77 -7.72
C SER A 79 0.76 -19.29 -7.94
N LYS A 80 0.45 -20.13 -6.94
CA LYS A 80 0.50 -21.60 -7.06
C LYS A 80 -0.46 -22.16 -8.12
N LYS A 81 -1.53 -21.45 -8.46
CA LYS A 81 -2.46 -21.80 -9.54
C LYS A 81 -2.03 -21.28 -10.92
N GLY A 82 -0.87 -20.60 -11.02
CA GLY A 82 -0.33 -20.09 -12.29
C GLY A 82 -0.86 -18.71 -12.70
N TYR A 83 -1.46 -17.96 -11.77
CA TYR A 83 -1.80 -16.55 -12.02
C TYR A 83 -0.55 -15.68 -11.94
N GLU A 84 -0.48 -14.66 -12.81
CA GLU A 84 0.52 -13.60 -12.69
C GLU A 84 0.08 -12.60 -11.64
N ILE A 85 1.01 -12.13 -10.81
CA ILE A 85 0.72 -11.16 -9.75
C ILE A 85 1.44 -9.86 -10.09
N GLU A 86 0.68 -8.81 -10.35
CA GLU A 86 1.19 -7.46 -10.57
C GLU A 86 0.92 -6.62 -9.32
N VAL A 87 1.88 -5.83 -8.85
CA VAL A 87 1.70 -4.97 -7.67
C VAL A 87 1.77 -3.50 -8.09
N VAL A 88 0.70 -2.76 -7.82
CA VAL A 88 0.59 -1.34 -8.13
C VAL A 88 0.57 -0.53 -6.83
N GLY A 89 1.64 0.23 -6.65
CA GLY A 89 1.85 1.13 -5.53
C GLY A 89 1.76 2.61 -5.92
N VAL A 90 1.99 3.48 -4.94
CA VAL A 90 2.06 4.93 -5.17
C VAL A 90 3.51 5.38 -5.01
N GLU A 91 4.07 5.92 -6.09
CA GLU A 91 5.40 6.51 -6.09
C GLU A 91 5.58 7.53 -4.94
N GLY A 92 6.70 7.42 -4.23
CA GLY A 92 7.02 8.30 -3.10
C GLY A 92 6.31 7.95 -1.80
N SER A 93 5.33 7.04 -1.78
CA SER A 93 4.73 6.59 -0.52
C SER A 93 5.79 5.89 0.35
N PRO A 94 5.84 6.17 1.67
CA PRO A 94 6.76 5.49 2.59
C PRO A 94 6.37 4.03 2.83
N SER A 95 5.16 3.62 2.43
CA SER A 95 4.63 2.29 2.70
C SER A 95 4.26 1.49 1.45
N CYS A 96 3.74 2.13 0.41
CA CYS A 96 3.38 1.45 -0.86
C CYS A 96 4.21 1.90 -2.06
N GLY A 97 5.31 2.61 -1.87
CA GLY A 97 6.25 2.93 -2.95
C GLY A 97 6.94 1.66 -3.48
N ILE A 98 6.92 1.47 -4.81
CA ILE A 98 7.53 0.30 -5.47
C ILE A 98 9.01 0.56 -5.79
N ASN A 99 9.29 1.56 -6.63
CA ASN A 99 10.63 1.88 -7.10
C ASN A 99 11.28 3.03 -6.31
N SER A 100 10.47 3.86 -5.66
CA SER A 100 10.89 5.08 -4.99
C SER A 100 10.06 5.32 -3.73
N THR A 101 10.69 5.92 -2.72
CA THR A 101 10.09 6.23 -1.41
C THR A 101 10.65 7.55 -0.88
N THR A 102 9.90 8.23 -0.02
CA THR A 102 10.39 9.39 0.73
C THR A 102 11.41 8.98 1.79
N SER A 103 12.44 9.83 1.97
CA SER A 103 13.48 9.69 2.98
C SER A 103 13.82 11.05 3.59
N GLY A 104 14.39 11.04 4.80
CA GLY A 104 14.76 12.25 5.54
C GLY A 104 14.01 12.41 6.87
N TYR A 105 14.48 13.36 7.68
CA TYR A 105 13.99 13.58 9.05
C TYR A 105 13.12 14.84 9.20
N THR A 106 13.08 15.68 8.16
CA THR A 106 12.12 16.77 8.04
C THR A 106 10.83 16.20 7.46
N GLY A 107 10.05 15.52 8.29
CA GLY A 107 8.62 15.38 8.04
C GLY A 107 7.98 16.75 8.30
N GLY A 108 7.06 17.17 7.43
CA GLY A 108 6.44 18.49 7.43
C GLY A 108 5.87 18.78 6.06
#